data_AF-A0A917DYX8-F1
#
_entry.id   AF-A0A917DYX8-F1
#
_cell.length_a   1.000
_cell.length_b   1.000
_cell.length_c   1.000
_cell.angle_alpha   90.00
_cell.angle_beta   90.00
_cell.angle_gamma   90.00
#
_symmetry.space_group_name_H-M   'P 1'
#
loop_
_entity.id
_entity.type
_entity.pdbx_description
1 polymer ?
#
loop_
_entity_poly.entity_id
_entity_poly.type
_entity_poly.pdbx_seq_one_letter_code
_entity_poly.pdbx_strand_id
1 'polypeptide(L)'
;MTDSIPPAKTRIEMRCPKCGGNEVLKDACASWNPDTQRWELTCVYDHETCAACEHEGDFVFERIDIETRAVTKPVLDEGFPGNCVTGRGHEFSVDPATGNSVCKPCLAQTEGPFEPYTLPKDE
;
A
#
# COMPACT_ATOMS: atom_id res chain seq x y z
N MET A 1 -12.41 30.97 -1.58
CA MET A 1 -11.10 30.33 -1.79
C MET A 1 -11.42 28.90 -2.19
N THR A 2 -11.31 28.56 -3.47
CA THR A 2 -11.56 27.20 -3.94
C THR A 2 -10.35 26.36 -3.57
N ASP A 3 -10.46 25.58 -2.50
CA ASP A 3 -9.51 24.51 -2.23
C ASP A 3 -9.54 23.55 -3.42
N SER A 4 -8.51 23.67 -4.27
CA SER A 4 -8.31 22.75 -5.38
C SER A 4 -7.97 21.40 -4.77
N ILE A 5 -8.91 20.46 -4.88
CA ILE A 5 -8.70 19.06 -4.51
C ILE A 5 -7.45 18.58 -5.26
N PRO A 6 -6.40 18.08 -4.57
CA PRO A 6 -5.23 17.56 -5.25
C PRO A 6 -5.67 16.42 -6.17
N PRO A 7 -5.09 16.33 -7.39
CA PRO A 7 -5.47 15.31 -8.35
C PRO A 7 -5.26 13.93 -7.74
N ALA A 8 -6.23 13.03 -7.95
CA ALA A 8 -6.14 11.65 -7.48
C ALA A 8 -4.87 10.99 -8.02
N LYS A 9 -4.19 10.20 -7.18
CA LYS A 9 -3.01 9.41 -7.58
C LYS A 9 -3.39 8.54 -8.79
N THR A 10 -2.64 8.65 -9.88
CA THR A 10 -2.85 7.86 -11.10
C THR A 10 -2.85 6.38 -10.75
N ARG A 11 -3.89 5.65 -11.19
CA ARG A 11 -3.98 4.21 -10.98
C ARG A 11 -3.10 3.50 -12.01
N ILE A 12 -2.27 2.59 -11.53
CA ILE A 12 -1.31 1.85 -12.36
C ILE A 12 -1.50 0.33 -12.28
N GLU A 13 -1.10 -0.34 -13.34
CA GLU A 13 -0.85 -1.78 -13.40
C GLU A 13 0.67 -2.01 -13.47
N MET A 14 1.19 -2.97 -12.72
CA MET A 14 2.60 -3.36 -12.78
C MET A 14 2.77 -4.51 -13.78
N ARG A 15 3.81 -4.47 -14.60
CA ARG A 15 4.08 -5.51 -15.60
C ARG A 15 5.53 -5.94 -15.63
N CYS A 16 5.74 -7.25 -15.66
CA CYS A 16 7.06 -7.82 -15.85
C CYS A 16 7.53 -7.60 -17.28
N PRO A 17 8.69 -6.95 -17.51
CA PRO A 17 9.22 -6.75 -18.85
C PRO A 17 9.70 -8.06 -19.50
N LYS A 18 9.95 -9.11 -18.71
CA LYS A 18 10.44 -10.41 -19.20
C LYS A 18 9.31 -11.33 -19.70
N CYS A 19 8.24 -11.50 -18.91
CA CYS A 19 7.16 -12.44 -19.23
C CYS A 19 5.82 -11.78 -19.54
N GLY A 20 5.69 -10.46 -19.29
CA GLY A 20 4.43 -9.73 -19.45
C GLY A 20 3.38 -9.99 -18.38
N GLY A 21 3.68 -10.80 -17.36
CA GLY A 21 2.82 -11.05 -16.20
C GLY A 21 2.69 -9.84 -15.28
N ASN A 22 1.65 -9.84 -14.44
CA ASN A 22 1.29 -8.71 -13.56
C ASN A 22 1.34 -9.06 -12.05
N GLU A 23 1.77 -10.26 -11.71
CA GLU A 23 2.02 -10.68 -10.33
C GLU A 23 3.42 -10.20 -9.90
N VAL A 24 3.47 -8.97 -9.36
CA VAL A 24 4.70 -8.32 -8.91
C VAL A 24 4.69 -8.23 -7.38
N LEU A 25 5.77 -8.71 -6.78
CA LEU A 25 6.02 -8.70 -5.35
C LEU A 25 7.09 -7.65 -5.04
N LYS A 26 7.09 -7.16 -3.80
CA LYS A 26 8.19 -6.37 -3.23
C LYS A 26 8.72 -7.04 -1.98
N ASP A 27 10.00 -6.87 -1.74
CA ASP A 27 10.60 -7.23 -0.47
C ASP A 27 10.16 -6.29 0.66
N ALA A 28 10.12 -6.84 1.87
CA ALA A 28 9.66 -6.12 3.04
C ALA A 28 10.30 -6.64 4.32
N CYS A 29 10.42 -5.76 5.30
CA CYS A 29 10.80 -6.12 6.66
C CYS A 29 9.53 -6.18 7.54
N ALA A 30 9.45 -7.22 8.36
CA ALA A 30 8.47 -7.31 9.42
C ALA A 30 9.18 -7.47 10.77
N SER A 31 8.70 -6.77 11.79
CA SER A 31 9.20 -6.85 13.16
C SER A 31 8.20 -7.54 14.07
N TRP A 32 8.69 -8.30 15.05
CA TRP A 32 7.85 -8.88 16.08
C TRP A 32 7.41 -7.82 17.08
N ASN A 33 6.10 -7.67 17.28
CA ASN A 33 5.53 -6.79 18.30
C ASN A 33 5.20 -7.61 19.56
N PRO A 34 5.84 -7.36 20.72
CA PRO A 34 5.62 -8.11 21.94
C PRO A 34 4.28 -7.79 22.64
N ASP A 35 3.67 -6.64 22.38
CA ASP A 35 2.40 -6.26 22.99
C ASP A 35 1.22 -6.92 22.25
N THR A 36 1.27 -6.91 20.92
CA THR A 36 0.24 -7.50 20.07
C THR A 36 0.48 -8.99 19.78
N GLN A 37 1.69 -9.50 20.08
CA GLN A 37 2.15 -10.87 19.80
C GLN A 37 1.98 -11.25 18.32
N ARG A 38 2.32 -10.32 17.43
CA ARG A 38 2.16 -10.46 15.98
C ARG A 38 3.38 -9.94 15.23
N TRP A 39 3.56 -10.46 14.01
CA TRP A 39 4.45 -9.84 13.03
C TRP A 39 3.76 -8.64 12.40
N GLU A 40 4.44 -7.51 12.40
CA GLU A 40 3.95 -6.26 11.85
C GLU A 40 4.90 -5.78 10.75
N LEU A 41 4.34 -5.40 9.60
CA LEU A 41 5.10 -4.88 8.46
C LEU A 41 5.70 -3.52 8.84
N THR A 42 7.01 -3.40 8.80
CA THR A 42 7.73 -2.19 9.23
C THR A 42 8.16 -1.34 8.05
N CYS A 43 8.60 -1.95 6.95
CA CYS A 43 8.98 -1.26 5.73
C CYS A 43 8.87 -2.17 4.51
N VAL A 44 8.73 -1.54 3.34
CA VAL A 44 8.75 -2.18 2.03
C VAL A 44 9.90 -1.53 1.26
N TYR A 45 10.76 -2.31 0.61
CA TYR A 45 11.89 -1.79 -0.13
C TYR A 45 11.61 -1.74 -1.63
N ASP A 46 12.63 -1.42 -2.41
CA ASP A 46 12.59 -1.19 -3.84
C ASP A 46 12.86 -2.41 -4.72
N HIS A 47 13.24 -3.53 -4.12
CA HIS A 47 13.50 -4.77 -4.85
C HIS A 47 12.16 -5.41 -5.24
N GLU A 48 11.95 -5.55 -6.54
CA GLU A 48 10.73 -6.09 -7.12
C GLU A 48 10.99 -7.48 -7.70
N THR A 49 10.03 -8.40 -7.54
CA THR A 49 10.15 -9.78 -8.03
C THR A 49 8.87 -10.20 -8.77
N CYS A 50 9.02 -10.87 -9.92
CA CYS A 50 7.90 -11.44 -10.67
C CYS A 50 7.59 -12.83 -10.13
N ALA A 51 6.39 -13.05 -9.61
CA ALA A 51 6.00 -14.37 -9.08
C ALA A 51 5.96 -15.46 -10.18
N ALA A 52 5.71 -15.08 -11.43
CA ALA A 52 5.54 -16.03 -12.53
C ALA A 52 6.85 -16.48 -13.18
N CYS A 53 7.89 -15.64 -13.21
CA CYS A 53 9.12 -15.94 -13.96
C CYS A 53 10.42 -15.61 -13.21
N GLU A 54 10.30 -15.22 -11.94
CA GLU A 54 11.40 -14.97 -11.01
C GLU A 54 12.38 -13.88 -11.49
N HIS A 55 11.97 -13.06 -12.46
CA HIS A 55 12.72 -11.87 -12.81
C HIS A 55 12.65 -10.87 -11.67
N GLU A 56 13.78 -10.29 -11.29
CA GLU A 56 13.86 -9.39 -10.16
C GLU A 56 14.91 -8.29 -10.33
N GLY A 57 14.78 -7.26 -9.49
CA GLY A 57 15.74 -6.16 -9.36
C GLY A 57 15.08 -4.88 -8.87
N ASP A 58 15.90 -3.85 -8.68
CA ASP A 58 15.45 -2.55 -8.15
C ASP A 58 14.73 -1.75 -9.24
N PHE A 59 13.43 -1.47 -9.03
CA PHE A 59 12.59 -0.69 -9.96
C PHE A 59 12.54 -1.19 -11.40
N VAL A 60 12.68 -2.50 -11.64
CA VAL A 60 12.79 -3.06 -12.99
C VAL A 60 11.44 -3.28 -13.69
N PHE A 61 10.31 -3.12 -12.99
CA PHE A 61 8.98 -3.39 -13.55
C PHE A 61 8.32 -2.17 -14.19
N GLU A 62 7.63 -2.41 -15.30
CA GLU A 62 6.86 -1.39 -16.00
C GLU A 62 5.65 -0.98 -15.17
N ARG A 63 5.42 0.33 -15.05
CA ARG A 63 4.24 0.92 -14.41
C ARG A 63 3.35 1.52 -15.48
N ILE A 64 2.23 0.89 -15.75
CA ILE A 64 1.33 1.28 -16.85
C ILE A 64 0.14 1.99 -16.27
N ASP A 65 -0.10 3.24 -16.67
CA ASP A 65 -1.33 3.96 -16.34
C ASP A 65 -2.54 3.19 -16.88
N ILE A 66 -3.52 2.89 -16.02
CA ILE A 66 -4.68 2.07 -16.39
C ILE A 66 -5.58 2.79 -17.41
N GLU A 67 -5.66 4.11 -17.34
CA GLU A 67 -6.53 4.94 -18.19
C GLU A 67 -5.85 5.24 -19.52
N THR A 68 -4.61 5.75 -19.48
CA THR A 68 -3.90 6.21 -20.68
C THR A 68 -3.07 5.11 -21.35
N ARG A 69 -2.79 4.01 -20.66
CA ARG A 69 -1.89 2.93 -21.09
C ARG A 69 -0.46 3.40 -21.37
N ALA A 70 -0.09 4.59 -20.91
CA ALA A 70 1.26 5.08 -20.98
C ALA A 70 2.14 4.38 -19.95
N VAL A 71 3.37 4.03 -20.34
CA VAL A 71 4.40 3.61 -19.39
C VAL A 71 4.86 4.84 -18.62
N THR A 72 4.73 4.76 -17.30
CA THR A 72 5.14 5.79 -16.35
C THR A 72 6.48 5.41 -15.73
N LYS A 73 7.28 6.42 -15.37
CA LYS A 73 8.52 6.19 -14.64
C LYS A 73 8.19 5.77 -13.20
N PRO A 74 9.06 4.98 -12.54
CA PRO A 74 8.98 4.80 -11.11
C PRO A 74 9.02 6.17 -10.43
N VAL A 75 7.89 6.57 -9.84
CA VAL A 75 7.91 7.60 -8.82
C VAL A 75 8.32 6.87 -7.55
N LEU A 76 9.47 7.23 -6.99
CA LEU A 76 9.87 6.74 -5.68
C LEU A 76 8.72 7.04 -4.73
N ASP A 77 8.09 5.98 -4.21
CA ASP A 77 7.15 6.11 -3.11
C ASP A 77 8.00 6.31 -1.86
N GLU A 78 8.45 7.55 -1.62
CA GLU A 78 9.40 7.91 -0.54
C GLU A 78 8.88 7.59 0.87
N GLY A 79 7.69 6.97 0.99
CA GLY A 79 6.94 6.89 2.22
C GLY A 79 6.48 8.30 2.62
N PHE A 80 5.22 8.45 3.04
CA PHE A 80 4.55 9.72 3.37
C PHE A 80 4.12 10.56 2.15
N PRO A 81 3.20 11.52 2.30
CA PRO A 81 1.88 11.54 2.94
C PRO A 81 0.74 11.18 1.94
N GLY A 82 1.10 10.66 0.75
CA GLY A 82 0.17 10.43 -0.36
C GLY A 82 -0.41 9.01 -0.47
N ASN A 83 -0.04 8.08 0.42
CA ASN A 83 -0.40 6.66 0.29
C ASN A 83 -1.79 6.29 0.83
N CYS A 84 -2.69 7.27 0.95
CA CYS A 84 -4.09 6.95 1.16
C CYS A 84 -4.66 6.33 -0.13
N VAL A 85 -5.38 5.20 -0.02
CA VAL A 85 -6.14 4.56 -1.13
C VAL A 85 -7.05 5.53 -1.88
N THR A 86 -7.45 6.64 -1.24
CA THR A 86 -8.29 7.69 -1.86
C THR A 86 -7.52 8.67 -2.74
N GLY A 87 -6.18 8.65 -2.75
CA GLY A 87 -5.34 9.56 -3.53
C GLY A 87 -5.38 11.03 -3.08
N ARG A 88 -6.02 11.34 -1.95
CA ARG A 88 -6.07 12.69 -1.36
C ARG A 88 -4.97 12.84 -0.32
N GLY A 89 -4.34 14.02 -0.28
CA GLY A 89 -3.55 14.44 0.87
C GLY A 89 -4.47 14.54 2.07
N HIS A 90 -4.38 13.60 2.99
CA HIS A 90 -5.16 13.62 4.22
C HIS A 90 -4.30 14.11 5.37
N GLU A 91 -4.92 14.85 6.29
CA GLU A 91 -4.30 15.12 7.59
C GLU A 91 -4.15 13.79 8.33
N PHE A 92 -2.92 13.46 8.71
CA PHE A 92 -2.63 12.28 9.50
C PHE A 92 -2.82 12.60 10.99
N SER A 93 -3.26 11.61 11.74
CA SER A 93 -3.38 11.65 13.19
C SER A 93 -2.81 10.36 13.75
N VAL A 94 -2.49 10.36 15.03
CA VAL A 94 -2.06 9.14 15.72
C VAL A 94 -3.32 8.41 16.17
N ASP A 95 -3.45 7.15 15.77
CA ASP A 95 -4.50 6.26 16.28
C ASP A 95 -4.29 6.02 17.78
N PRO A 96 -5.24 6.39 18.66
CA PRO A 96 -5.08 6.20 20.10
C PRO A 96 -5.04 4.72 20.52
N ALA A 97 -5.53 3.80 19.69
CA ALA A 97 -5.50 2.36 19.97
C ALA A 97 -4.16 1.71 19.60
N THR A 98 -3.52 2.14 18.52
CA THR A 98 -2.31 1.49 17.97
C THR A 98 -1.05 2.34 18.04
N GLY A 99 -1.17 3.65 18.26
CA GLY A 99 -0.04 4.60 18.21
C GLY A 99 0.47 4.87 16.79
N ASN A 100 -0.15 4.28 15.77
CA ASN A 100 0.29 4.41 14.38
C ASN A 100 -0.27 5.68 13.73
N SER A 101 0.50 6.24 12.79
CA SER A 101 0.03 7.35 11.95
C SER A 101 -1.03 6.84 10.97
N VAL A 102 -2.26 7.31 11.12
CA VAL A 102 -3.43 6.95 10.29
C VAL A 102 -4.08 8.23 9.75
N CYS A 103 -4.66 8.18 8.55
CA CYS A 103 -5.39 9.34 8.05
C CYS A 103 -6.73 9.51 8.79
N LYS A 104 -7.14 10.75 9.10
CA LYS A 104 -8.39 11.05 9.84
C LYS A 104 -9.64 10.32 9.31
N PRO A 105 -9.85 10.16 7.98
CA PRO A 105 -11.00 9.40 7.47
C PRO A 105 -10.97 7.90 7.76
N CYS A 106 -9.78 7.28 7.83
CA CYS A 106 -9.66 5.86 8.23
C CYS A 106 -9.80 5.72 9.75
N LEU A 107 -9.33 6.70 10.54
CA LEU A 107 -9.57 6.73 11.99
C LEU A 107 -11.07 6.83 12.30
N ALA A 108 -11.83 7.63 11.54
CA ALA A 108 -13.27 7.74 11.73
C ALA A 108 -14.04 6.42 11.46
N GLN A 109 -13.42 5.44 10.78
CA GLN A 109 -14.02 4.13 10.53
C GLN A 109 -13.77 3.13 11.68
N THR A 110 -12.83 3.39 12.59
CA THR A 110 -12.55 2.53 13.74
C THR A 110 -13.45 2.85 14.95
N GLU A 111 -14.25 3.92 14.88
CA GLU A 111 -15.20 4.35 15.92
C GLU A 111 -16.51 3.53 15.95
N GLY A 112 -16.66 2.55 15.06
CA GLY A 112 -17.76 1.57 15.13
C GLY A 112 -17.41 0.43 16.10
N PRO A 113 -18.39 -0.21 16.76
CA PRO A 113 -18.12 -1.40 17.55
C PRO A 113 -17.45 -2.44 16.65
N PHE A 114 -16.20 -2.79 16.98
CA PHE A 114 -15.49 -3.89 16.35
C PHE A 114 -16.25 -5.17 16.70
N GLU A 115 -17.10 -5.67 15.80
CA GLU A 115 -17.60 -7.03 15.92
C GLU A 115 -16.42 -7.96 15.64
N PRO A 116 -15.92 -8.70 16.64
CA PRO A 116 -14.85 -9.65 16.40
C PRO A 116 -15.34 -10.68 15.39
N TYR A 117 -14.58 -10.86 14.31
CA TYR A 117 -14.81 -11.96 13.38
C TYR A 117 -14.70 -13.28 14.15
N THR A 118 -15.83 -13.91 14.44
CA THR A 118 -15.89 -15.25 15.00
C THR A 118 -15.65 -16.23 13.86
N LEU A 119 -14.50 -16.91 13.90
CA LEU A 119 -14.26 -18.08 13.06
C LEU A 119 -15.44 -19.06 13.26
N PRO A 120 -16.05 -19.58 12.17
CA PRO A 120 -16.99 -20.69 12.28
C PRO A 120 -16.30 -21.82 13.04
N LYS A 121 -16.96 -22.36 14.07
CA LYS A 121 -16.48 -23.59 14.71
C LYS A 121 -16.71 -24.71 13.70
N ASP A 122 -15.63 -25.24 13.16
CA ASP A 122 -15.65 -26.42 12.30
C ASP A 122 -16.34 -27.58 13.06
N GLU A 123 -17.32 -28.22 12.41
CA GLU A 123 -17.93 -29.51 12.79
C GLU A 123 -17.10 -30.68 12.28
#